data_AF-A0A382HJY3-F1
#
_entry.id   AF-A0A382HJY3-F1
#
_cell.length_a   1.000
_cell.length_b   1.000
_cell.length_c   1.000
_cell.angle_alpha   90.00
_cell.angle_beta   90.00
_cell.angle_gamma   90.00
#
_symmetry.space_group_name_H-M   'P 1'
#
loop_
_entity.id
_entity.type
_entity.pdbx_description
1 polymer ?
#
loop_
_entity_poly.entity_id
_entity_poly.type
_entity_poly.pdbx_seq_one_letter_code
_entity_poly.pdbx_strand_id
1 'polypeptide(L)'
;VGVVGTLLGVVPWVSFALGWSEPPSSYSHGMLKIQCFEASFATGFLMTALPRFLETTPTRWWELFVSLCLALAVGVSLAVDSFHVGQWFYLALMGHVALFGLRRLRTRGDDPPPFFAFIPAGLIAALLGVATILSPIDGFTRLGENLVQQGVLLCFVLAIGSHLGPAYSMVTVDSQRRRHPPPIDGDDSCCLWRACCYRHSSSKRACDSW
;
A
#
# COMPACT_ATOMS: atom_id res chain seq x y z
N VAL A 1 1.40 -9.34 -13.10
CA VAL A 1 1.78 -8.13 -13.85
C VAL A 1 3.10 -7.58 -13.36
N GLY A 2 3.22 -7.19 -12.09
CA GLY A 2 4.47 -6.61 -11.56
C GLY A 2 5.75 -7.42 -11.86
N VAL A 3 5.77 -8.72 -11.57
CA VAL A 3 6.93 -9.59 -11.87
C VAL A 3 7.30 -9.55 -13.35
N VAL A 4 6.31 -9.65 -14.24
CA VAL A 4 6.51 -9.60 -15.69
C VAL A 4 7.07 -8.23 -16.11
N GLY A 5 6.52 -7.14 -15.59
CA GLY A 5 7.03 -5.79 -15.87
C GLY A 5 8.48 -5.58 -15.39
N THR A 6 8.84 -6.11 -14.21
CA THR A 6 10.23 -6.09 -13.74
C THR A 6 11.15 -6.88 -14.66
N LEU A 7 10.75 -8.08 -15.08
CA LEU A 7 11.53 -8.88 -16.02
C LEU A 7 11.71 -8.15 -17.35
N LEU A 8 10.65 -7.53 -17.89
CA LEU A 8 10.75 -6.71 -19.10
C LEU A 8 11.67 -5.50 -18.93
N GLY A 9 11.76 -4.93 -17.72
CA GLY A 9 12.75 -3.90 -17.42
C GLY A 9 14.19 -4.43 -17.37
N VAL A 10 14.43 -5.61 -16.82
CA VAL A 10 15.79 -6.15 -16.55
C VAL A 10 16.38 -6.93 -17.73
N VAL A 11 15.57 -7.73 -18.43
CA VAL A 11 16.03 -8.61 -19.52
C VAL A 11 16.79 -7.84 -20.63
N PRO A 12 16.36 -6.65 -21.08
CA PRO A 12 17.12 -5.87 -22.07
C PRO A 12 18.52 -5.46 -21.60
N TRP A 13 18.71 -5.27 -20.29
CA TRP A 13 20.02 -4.96 -19.72
C TRP A 13 20.93 -6.19 -19.68
N VAL A 14 20.35 -7.36 -19.40
CA VAL A 14 21.10 -8.62 -19.46
C VAL A 14 21.51 -8.94 -20.90
N SER A 15 20.63 -8.74 -21.89
CA SER A 15 20.99 -8.93 -23.30
C SER A 15 22.07 -7.95 -23.76
N PHE A 16 22.02 -6.69 -23.32
CA PHE A 16 23.07 -5.70 -23.58
C PHE A 16 24.40 -6.11 -22.93
N ALA A 17 24.40 -6.57 -21.68
CA ALA A 17 25.61 -7.03 -21.00
C ALA A 17 26.26 -8.25 -21.67
N LEU A 18 25.46 -9.08 -22.37
CA LEU A 18 25.94 -10.22 -23.17
C LEU A 18 26.35 -9.83 -24.60
N GLY A 19 26.23 -8.55 -24.98
CA GLY A 19 26.56 -8.04 -26.31
C GLY A 19 25.55 -8.42 -27.39
N TRP A 20 24.33 -8.83 -27.03
CA TRP A 20 23.30 -9.29 -27.97
C TRP A 20 22.40 -8.16 -28.51
N SER A 21 22.40 -7.01 -27.87
CA SER A 21 21.52 -5.89 -28.22
C SER A 21 22.22 -4.55 -28.02
N GLU A 22 21.64 -3.49 -28.60
CA GLU A 22 22.01 -2.11 -28.31
C GLU A 22 21.68 -1.70 -26.86
N PRO A 23 22.31 -0.63 -26.33
CA PRO A 23 22.04 -0.15 -24.99
C PRO A 23 20.57 0.27 -24.82
N PRO A 24 19.81 -0.39 -23.91
CA PRO A 24 18.41 -0.06 -23.68
C PRO A 24 18.26 1.27 -22.92
N SER A 25 17.08 1.88 -23.03
CA SER A 25 16.76 3.12 -22.32
C SER A 25 16.76 2.91 -20.80
N SER A 26 17.66 3.63 -20.10
CA SER A 26 17.66 3.71 -18.63
C SER A 26 16.36 4.25 -18.06
N TYR A 27 15.68 5.13 -18.82
CA TYR A 27 14.40 5.69 -18.44
C TYR A 27 13.29 4.63 -18.47
N SER A 28 13.15 3.90 -19.58
CA SER A 28 12.15 2.82 -19.71
C SER A 28 12.36 1.74 -18.66
N HIS A 29 13.62 1.39 -18.36
CA HIS A 29 13.97 0.45 -17.30
C HIS A 29 13.44 0.88 -15.93
N GLY A 30 13.72 2.12 -15.52
CA GLY A 30 13.28 2.65 -14.23
C GLY A 30 11.75 2.72 -14.15
N MET A 31 11.12 3.22 -15.21
CA MET A 31 9.67 3.39 -15.26
C MET A 31 8.92 2.05 -15.24
N LEU A 32 9.39 1.02 -15.96
CA LEU A 32 8.79 -0.32 -15.92
C LEU A 32 8.83 -0.90 -14.51
N LYS A 33 9.96 -0.78 -13.80
CA LYS A 33 10.07 -1.30 -12.43
C LYS A 33 9.13 -0.58 -11.47
N ILE A 34 9.08 0.74 -11.51
CA ILE A 34 8.23 1.51 -10.61
C ILE A 34 6.75 1.35 -10.99
N GLN A 35 6.38 1.69 -12.22
CA GLN A 35 4.97 1.73 -12.62
C GLN A 35 4.34 0.36 -12.89
N CYS A 36 5.10 -0.70 -13.10
CA CYS A 36 4.53 -2.05 -13.19
C CYS A 36 4.65 -2.81 -11.87
N PHE A 37 5.84 -2.90 -11.29
CA PHE A 37 6.04 -3.74 -10.10
C PHE A 37 5.53 -3.08 -8.83
N GLU A 38 6.02 -1.88 -8.51
CA GLU A 38 5.58 -1.18 -7.31
C GLU A 38 4.08 -0.88 -7.38
N ALA A 39 3.58 -0.37 -8.50
CA ALA A 39 2.17 -0.07 -8.68
C ALA A 39 1.27 -1.31 -8.54
N SER A 40 1.66 -2.46 -9.11
CA SER A 40 0.90 -3.70 -8.96
C SER A 40 0.91 -4.18 -7.51
N PHE A 41 2.06 -4.11 -6.84
CA PHE A 41 2.19 -4.49 -5.43
C PHE A 41 1.33 -3.60 -4.54
N ALA A 42 1.45 -2.28 -4.68
CA ALA A 42 0.65 -1.31 -3.95
C ALA A 42 -0.85 -1.49 -4.20
N THR A 43 -1.25 -1.64 -5.46
CA THR A 43 -2.67 -1.86 -5.83
C THR A 43 -3.20 -3.14 -5.18
N GLY A 44 -2.49 -4.26 -5.31
CA GLY A 44 -2.90 -5.52 -4.69
C GLY A 44 -2.96 -5.44 -3.16
N PHE A 45 -1.98 -4.78 -2.54
CA PHE A 45 -1.95 -4.53 -1.10
C PHE A 45 -3.14 -3.67 -0.67
N LEU A 46 -3.36 -2.50 -1.27
CA LEU A 46 -4.46 -1.60 -0.90
C LEU A 46 -5.82 -2.26 -1.09
N MET A 47 -6.04 -2.94 -2.23
CA MET A 47 -7.32 -3.58 -2.52
C MET A 47 -7.60 -4.79 -1.62
N THR A 48 -6.63 -5.32 -0.87
CA THR A 48 -6.87 -6.41 0.10
C THR A 48 -6.86 -5.90 1.53
N ALA A 49 -5.95 -4.97 1.86
CA ALA A 49 -5.80 -4.39 3.18
C ALA A 49 -6.94 -3.43 3.54
N LEU A 50 -7.32 -2.51 2.64
CA LEU A 50 -8.35 -1.49 2.94
C LEU A 50 -9.69 -2.11 3.40
N PRO A 51 -10.26 -3.10 2.69
CA PRO A 51 -11.50 -3.72 3.14
C PRO A 51 -11.40 -4.34 4.53
N ARG A 52 -10.25 -4.96 4.84
CA ARG A 52 -10.00 -5.63 6.11
C ARG A 52 -9.86 -4.65 7.26
N PHE A 53 -9.15 -3.53 7.07
CA PHE A 53 -8.95 -2.54 8.12
C PHE A 53 -10.15 -1.61 8.33
N LEU A 54 -10.95 -1.38 7.29
CA LEU A 54 -12.14 -0.52 7.38
C LEU A 54 -13.43 -1.30 7.68
N GLU A 55 -13.32 -2.62 7.88
CA GLU A 55 -14.44 -3.55 8.08
C GLU A 55 -15.54 -3.41 7.00
N THR A 56 -15.12 -3.21 5.75
CA THR A 56 -16.06 -3.08 4.63
C THR A 56 -16.16 -4.38 3.82
N THR A 57 -17.11 -4.43 2.88
CA THR A 57 -17.30 -5.61 2.01
C THR A 57 -16.00 -6.03 1.31
N PRO A 58 -15.78 -7.29 0.93
CA PRO A 58 -14.61 -7.64 0.14
C PRO A 58 -14.54 -6.88 -1.19
N THR A 59 -13.35 -6.81 -1.77
CA THR A 59 -13.15 -6.20 -3.09
C THR A 59 -13.91 -6.99 -4.15
N ARG A 60 -14.68 -6.28 -4.98
CA ARG A 60 -15.49 -6.93 -6.02
C ARG A 60 -14.57 -7.40 -7.14
N TRP A 61 -14.93 -8.52 -7.77
CA TRP A 61 -14.14 -9.10 -8.85
C TRP A 61 -13.91 -8.12 -10.02
N TRP A 62 -14.88 -7.27 -10.34
CA TRP A 62 -14.74 -6.27 -11.41
C TRP A 62 -13.76 -5.14 -11.03
N GLU A 63 -13.67 -4.77 -9.75
CA GLU A 63 -12.70 -3.76 -9.28
C GLU A 63 -11.27 -4.28 -9.49
N LEU A 64 -11.06 -5.57 -9.21
CA LEU A 64 -9.79 -6.27 -9.45
C LEU A 64 -9.51 -6.40 -10.95
N PHE A 65 -10.52 -6.74 -11.74
CA PHE A 65 -10.38 -6.88 -13.19
C PHE A 65 -9.97 -5.54 -13.84
N VAL A 66 -10.61 -4.44 -13.46
CA VAL A 66 -10.23 -3.09 -13.93
C VAL A 66 -8.79 -2.76 -13.55
N SER A 67 -8.39 -3.00 -12.29
CA SER A 67 -7.01 -2.79 -11.85
C SER A 67 -6.01 -3.63 -12.65
N LEU A 68 -6.34 -4.89 -12.94
CA LEU A 68 -5.51 -5.79 -13.72
C LEU A 68 -5.35 -5.29 -15.16
N CYS A 69 -6.44 -4.90 -15.83
CA CYS A 69 -6.40 -4.36 -17.18
C CYS A 69 -5.59 -3.08 -17.27
N LEU A 70 -5.78 -2.14 -16.32
CA LEU A 70 -5.02 -0.89 -16.27
C LEU A 70 -3.53 -1.14 -16.04
N ALA A 71 -3.16 -2.04 -15.11
CA ALA A 71 -1.77 -2.38 -14.85
C ALA A 71 -1.10 -3.06 -16.06
N LEU A 72 -1.82 -3.91 -16.80
CA LEU A 72 -1.33 -4.48 -18.05
C LEU A 72 -1.16 -3.41 -19.13
N ALA A 73 -2.11 -2.48 -19.26
CA ALA A 73 -2.03 -1.38 -20.23
C ALA A 73 -0.81 -0.48 -19.97
N VAL A 74 -0.50 -0.18 -18.69
CA VAL A 74 0.75 0.50 -18.30
C VAL A 74 1.97 -0.30 -18.78
N GLY A 75 2.04 -1.59 -18.46
CA GLY A 75 3.19 -2.42 -18.86
C GLY A 75 3.38 -2.52 -20.36
N VAL A 76 2.30 -2.73 -21.12
CA VAL A 76 2.36 -2.82 -22.59
C VAL A 76 2.78 -1.49 -23.20
N SER A 77 2.18 -0.37 -22.77
CA SER A 77 2.51 0.97 -23.30
C SER A 77 3.97 1.36 -23.05
N LEU A 78 4.51 1.07 -21.86
CA LEU A 78 5.92 1.31 -21.55
C LEU A 78 6.86 0.36 -22.31
N ALA A 79 6.44 -0.89 -22.55
CA ALA A 79 7.24 -1.85 -23.30
C ALA A 79 7.36 -1.52 -24.80
N VAL A 80 6.41 -0.76 -25.35
CA VAL A 80 6.45 -0.25 -26.74
C VAL A 80 6.94 1.21 -26.82
N ASP A 81 7.58 1.71 -25.76
CA ASP A 81 8.10 3.09 -25.62
C ASP A 81 7.04 4.20 -25.84
N SER A 82 5.75 3.89 -25.67
CA SER A 82 4.66 4.87 -25.72
C SER A 82 4.45 5.52 -24.34
N PHE A 83 5.46 6.27 -23.89
CA PHE A 83 5.53 6.80 -22.52
C PHE A 83 4.31 7.62 -22.12
N HIS A 84 3.88 8.54 -22.99
CA HIS A 84 2.77 9.45 -22.70
C HIS A 84 1.45 8.69 -22.48
N VAL A 85 1.21 7.65 -23.28
CA VAL A 85 0.04 6.77 -23.14
C VAL A 85 0.14 5.97 -21.83
N GLY A 86 1.33 5.48 -21.48
CA GLY A 86 1.55 4.77 -20.22
C GLY A 86 1.29 5.63 -18.99
N GLN A 87 1.64 6.91 -19.04
CA GLN A 87 1.32 7.84 -17.95
C GLN A 87 -0.19 8.05 -17.78
N TRP A 88 -0.96 8.12 -18.86
CA TRP A 88 -2.42 8.17 -18.76
C TRP A 88 -3.03 6.92 -18.14
N PHE A 89 -2.55 5.73 -18.52
CA PHE A 89 -3.01 4.49 -17.89
C PHE A 89 -2.58 4.38 -16.42
N TYR A 90 -1.40 4.86 -16.07
CA TYR A 90 -0.92 4.89 -14.69
C TYR A 90 -1.75 5.86 -13.85
N LEU A 91 -2.06 7.05 -14.38
CA LEU A 91 -2.98 8.00 -13.75
C LEU A 91 -4.37 7.37 -13.55
N ALA A 92 -4.90 6.67 -14.55
CA ALA A 92 -6.18 5.98 -14.44
C ALA A 92 -6.14 4.86 -13.38
N LEU A 93 -5.05 4.09 -13.29
CA LEU A 93 -4.85 3.05 -12.27
C LEU A 93 -4.85 3.67 -10.86
N MET A 94 -4.02 4.68 -10.64
CA MET A 94 -3.92 5.35 -9.33
C MET A 94 -5.20 6.08 -8.96
N GLY A 95 -5.87 6.68 -9.95
CA GLY A 95 -7.20 7.28 -9.80
C GLY A 95 -8.25 6.24 -9.39
N HIS A 96 -8.27 5.07 -10.03
CA HIS A 96 -9.16 3.96 -9.67
C HIS A 96 -8.91 3.47 -8.24
N VAL A 97 -7.65 3.27 -7.84
CA VAL A 97 -7.29 2.86 -6.48
C VAL A 97 -7.67 3.93 -5.44
N ALA A 98 -7.44 5.21 -5.75
CA ALA A 98 -7.84 6.31 -4.89
C ALA A 98 -9.37 6.40 -4.73
N LEU A 99 -10.12 6.26 -5.82
CA LEU A 99 -11.58 6.25 -5.80
C LEU A 99 -12.13 5.05 -5.02
N PHE A 100 -11.52 3.87 -5.20
CA PHE A 100 -11.81 2.68 -4.41
C PHE A 100 -11.62 2.97 -2.91
N GLY A 101 -10.45 3.48 -2.51
CA GLY A 101 -10.16 3.82 -1.12
C GLY A 101 -11.13 4.85 -0.54
N LEU A 102 -11.43 5.93 -1.28
CA LEU A 102 -12.37 6.97 -0.85
C LEU A 102 -13.79 6.43 -0.65
N ARG A 103 -14.28 5.58 -1.57
CA ARG A 103 -15.59 4.93 -1.43
C ARG A 103 -15.65 4.08 -0.17
N ARG A 104 -14.59 3.33 0.12
CA ARG A 104 -14.51 2.49 1.33
C ARG A 104 -14.44 3.31 2.61
N LEU A 105 -13.69 4.41 2.61
CA LEU A 105 -13.63 5.33 3.74
C LEU A 105 -15.00 5.95 4.05
N ARG A 106 -15.85 6.16 3.04
CA ARG A 106 -17.20 6.69 3.23
C ARG A 106 -18.18 5.66 3.81
N THR A 107 -17.96 4.37 3.54
CA THR A 107 -18.81 3.26 4.02
C THR A 107 -18.17 2.48 5.17
N ARG A 108 -17.17 3.07 5.84
CA ARG A 108 -16.37 2.37 6.86
C ARG A 108 -17.19 2.09 8.11
N GLY A 109 -16.95 0.91 8.71
CA GLY A 109 -17.52 0.54 10.00
C GLY A 109 -16.66 0.98 11.19
N ASP A 110 -15.35 1.04 10.98
CA ASP A 110 -14.34 1.41 11.97
C ASP A 110 -13.42 2.52 11.43
N ASP A 111 -12.76 3.24 12.34
CA ASP A 111 -11.83 4.30 11.97
C ASP A 111 -10.47 3.72 11.56
N PRO A 112 -9.87 4.22 10.46
CA PRO A 112 -8.58 3.71 10.01
C PRO A 112 -7.49 3.96 11.07
N PRO A 113 -6.58 2.99 11.28
CA PRO A 113 -5.47 3.17 12.21
C PRO A 113 -4.61 4.41 11.87
N PRO A 114 -3.93 5.07 12.84
CA PRO A 114 -3.20 6.31 12.60
C PRO A 114 -2.14 6.24 11.48
N PHE A 115 -1.49 5.09 11.30
CA PHE A 115 -0.49 4.88 10.25
C PHE A 115 -1.07 4.84 8.83
N PHE A 116 -2.40 4.67 8.68
CA PHE A 116 -3.07 4.77 7.38
C PHE A 116 -2.99 6.18 6.79
N ALA A 117 -2.61 7.21 7.57
CA ALA A 117 -2.47 8.58 7.07
C ALA A 117 -1.41 8.73 5.97
N PHE A 118 -0.40 7.85 5.91
CA PHE A 118 0.63 7.89 4.86
C PHE A 118 0.17 7.29 3.53
N ILE A 119 -0.86 6.43 3.53
CA ILE A 119 -1.42 5.86 2.29
C ILE A 119 -2.03 6.93 1.37
N PRO A 120 -2.93 7.83 1.82
CA PRO A 120 -3.44 8.89 0.97
C PRO A 120 -2.34 9.87 0.55
N ALA A 121 -1.33 10.13 1.38
CA ALA A 121 -0.17 10.93 0.99
C ALA A 121 0.59 10.30 -0.20
N GLY A 122 0.79 8.98 -0.17
CA GLY A 122 1.39 8.24 -1.29
C GLY A 122 0.53 8.27 -2.56
N LEU A 123 -0.79 8.14 -2.44
CA LEU A 123 -1.72 8.25 -3.58
C LEU A 123 -1.73 9.67 -4.16
N ILE A 124 -1.70 10.72 -3.32
CA ILE A 124 -1.58 12.11 -3.76
C ILE A 124 -0.25 12.32 -4.49
N ALA A 125 0.86 11.80 -3.95
CA ALA A 125 2.16 11.84 -4.61
C ALA A 125 2.14 11.14 -5.97
N ALA A 126 1.47 9.99 -6.10
CA ALA A 126 1.33 9.28 -7.37
C ALA A 126 0.56 10.11 -8.41
N LEU A 127 -0.58 10.70 -8.01
CA LEU A 127 -1.45 11.50 -8.88
C LEU A 127 -0.80 12.82 -9.30
N LEU A 128 -0.21 13.56 -8.35
CA LEU A 128 0.52 14.79 -8.65
C LEU A 128 1.79 14.51 -9.45
N GLY A 129 2.48 13.42 -9.13
CA GLY A 129 3.68 12.99 -9.83
C GLY A 129 3.40 12.70 -11.31
N VAL A 130 2.40 11.88 -11.61
CA VAL A 130 2.05 11.60 -13.00
C VAL A 130 1.45 12.81 -13.73
N ALA A 131 0.68 13.66 -13.04
CA ALA A 131 0.15 14.89 -13.63
C ALA A 131 1.28 15.86 -14.02
N THR A 132 2.33 15.94 -13.21
CA THR A 132 3.51 16.76 -13.51
C THR A 132 4.44 16.12 -14.55
N ILE A 133 4.41 14.80 -14.73
CA ILE A 133 5.08 14.16 -15.89
C ILE A 133 4.34 14.49 -17.19
N LEU A 134 3.00 14.46 -17.18
CA LEU A 134 2.17 14.79 -18.36
C LEU A 134 2.17 16.29 -18.68
N SER A 135 2.22 17.13 -17.66
CA SER A 135 2.28 18.58 -17.78
C SER A 135 3.43 19.11 -16.91
N PRO A 136 4.67 19.12 -17.44
CA PRO A 136 5.84 19.61 -16.72
C PRO A 136 5.67 21.04 -16.21
N ILE A 137 6.17 21.29 -14.99
CA ILE A 137 6.21 22.62 -14.40
C ILE A 137 7.59 23.22 -14.66
N ASP A 138 7.61 24.43 -15.22
CA ASP A 138 8.84 25.18 -15.47
C ASP A 138 9.64 25.36 -14.17
N GLY A 139 10.95 25.06 -14.22
CA GLY A 139 11.84 25.11 -13.07
C GLY A 139 11.90 23.82 -12.22
N PHE A 140 10.97 22.87 -12.42
CA PHE A 140 10.90 21.61 -11.64
C PHE A 140 10.78 20.38 -12.55
N THR A 141 11.70 20.22 -13.49
CA THR A 141 11.64 19.21 -14.56
C THR A 141 11.62 17.75 -14.09
N ARG A 142 12.15 17.44 -12.90
CA ARG A 142 12.19 16.07 -12.34
C ARG A 142 11.22 15.84 -11.18
N LEU A 143 10.39 16.83 -10.84
CA LEU A 143 9.49 16.72 -9.69
C LEU A 143 8.53 15.54 -9.83
N GLY A 144 7.94 15.37 -11.02
CA GLY A 144 6.99 14.28 -11.25
C GLY A 144 7.61 12.89 -11.14
N GLU A 145 8.78 12.71 -11.74
CA GLU A 145 9.55 11.46 -11.64
C GLU A 145 9.92 11.15 -10.19
N ASN A 146 10.44 12.13 -9.44
CA ASN A 146 10.81 11.93 -8.04
C ASN A 146 9.59 11.58 -7.16
N LEU A 147 8.44 12.23 -7.38
CA LEU A 147 7.21 11.92 -6.65
C LEU A 147 6.74 10.49 -6.92
N VAL A 148 6.74 10.04 -8.17
CA VAL A 148 6.32 8.68 -8.55
C VAL A 148 7.32 7.63 -8.08
N GLN A 149 8.63 7.86 -8.25
CA GLN A 149 9.67 6.86 -7.99
C GLN A 149 10.07 6.74 -6.53
N GLN A 150 10.00 7.84 -5.77
CA GLN A 150 10.45 7.87 -4.38
C GLN A 150 9.30 8.16 -3.42
N GLY A 151 8.45 9.13 -3.75
CA GLY A 151 7.38 9.59 -2.87
C GLY A 151 6.36 8.49 -2.57
N VAL A 152 5.89 7.78 -3.60
CA VAL A 152 4.89 6.71 -3.46
C VAL A 152 5.41 5.58 -2.56
N LEU A 153 6.55 5.00 -2.91
CA LEU A 153 7.16 3.91 -2.14
C LEU A 153 7.45 4.33 -0.70
N LEU A 154 8.03 5.52 -0.50
CA LEU A 154 8.36 6.03 0.83
C LEU A 154 7.11 6.12 1.70
N CYS A 155 6.03 6.71 1.19
CA CYS A 155 4.77 6.81 1.91
C CYS A 155 4.20 5.43 2.27
N PHE A 156 4.24 4.46 1.36
CA PHE A 156 3.75 3.10 1.66
C PHE A 156 4.63 2.34 2.65
N VAL A 157 5.96 2.48 2.55
CA VAL A 157 6.89 1.89 3.50
C VAL A 157 6.70 2.50 4.89
N LEU A 158 6.49 3.81 4.99
CA LEU A 158 6.18 4.47 6.27
C LEU A 158 4.83 4.02 6.84
N ALA A 159 3.81 3.87 5.99
CA ALA A 159 2.50 3.37 6.40
C ALA A 159 2.58 1.97 7.02
N ILE A 160 3.27 1.03 6.36
CA ILE A 160 3.36 -0.37 6.80
C ILE A 160 4.41 -0.52 7.91
N GLY A 161 5.57 0.14 7.78
CA GLY A 161 6.67 0.05 8.73
C GLY A 161 6.30 0.57 10.12
N SER A 162 5.51 1.64 10.19
CA SER A 162 5.01 2.19 11.47
C SER A 162 4.00 1.27 12.17
N HIS A 163 3.32 0.37 11.45
CA HIS A 163 2.45 -0.64 12.05
C HIS A 163 3.25 -1.79 12.68
N LEU A 164 4.32 -2.24 12.01
CA LEU A 164 5.07 -3.42 12.40
C LEU A 164 5.87 -3.23 13.70
N GLY A 165 6.48 -2.06 13.92
CA GLY A 165 7.28 -1.79 15.11
C GLY A 165 6.53 -2.04 16.44
N PRO A 166 5.38 -1.37 16.66
CA PRO A 166 4.56 -1.59 17.85
C PRO A 166 3.96 -3.00 17.95
N ALA A 167 3.60 -3.60 16.81
CA ALA A 167 3.03 -4.95 16.81
C ALA A 167 4.03 -5.99 17.34
N TYR A 168 5.29 -5.93 16.90
CA TYR A 168 6.32 -6.85 17.39
C TYR A 168 6.70 -6.59 18.85
N SER A 169 6.78 -5.33 19.28
CA SER A 169 7.08 -5.04 20.69
C SER A 169 5.97 -5.54 21.63
N MET A 170 4.70 -5.36 21.27
CA MET A 170 3.57 -5.86 22.07
C MET A 170 3.51 -7.39 22.14
N VAL A 171 3.74 -8.10 21.04
CA VAL A 171 3.82 -9.57 21.05
C VAL A 171 4.94 -10.06 21.96
N THR A 172 6.08 -9.35 21.96
CA THR A 172 7.21 -9.69 22.83
C THR A 172 6.82 -9.51 24.29
N VAL A 173 6.17 -8.38 24.66
CA VAL A 173 5.72 -8.12 26.04
C VAL A 173 4.69 -9.15 26.50
N ASP A 174 3.70 -9.50 25.67
CA ASP A 174 2.70 -10.52 26.03
C ASP A 174 3.34 -11.91 26.21
N SER A 175 4.29 -12.27 25.33
CA SER A 175 5.04 -13.52 25.47
C SER A 175 5.86 -13.59 26.76
N GLN A 176 6.46 -12.47 27.17
CA GLN A 176 7.21 -12.36 28.42
C GLN A 176 6.28 -12.46 29.62
N ARG A 177 5.13 -11.76 29.60
CA ARG A 177 4.12 -11.82 30.67
C ARG A 177 3.52 -13.22 30.86
N ARG A 178 3.39 -14.00 29.79
CA ARG A 178 2.97 -15.42 29.89
C ARG A 178 4.04 -16.33 30.48
N ARG A 179 5.32 -16.08 30.20
CA ARG A 179 6.43 -16.88 30.75
C ARG A 179 6.75 -16.53 32.20
N HIS A 180 6.59 -15.27 32.56
CA HIS A 180 6.80 -14.74 33.89
C HIS A 180 5.53 -14.02 34.34
N PRO A 181 4.50 -14.78 34.77
CA PRO A 181 3.32 -14.16 35.35
C PRO A 181 3.75 -13.34 36.58
N PRO A 182 3.14 -12.16 36.80
CA PRO A 182 3.41 -11.39 37.99
C PRO A 182 3.09 -12.25 39.24
N PRO A 183 3.83 -12.08 40.35
CA PRO A 183 3.51 -12.74 41.60
C PRO A 183 2.05 -12.43 41.97
N ILE A 184 1.31 -13.46 42.37
CA ILE A 184 -0.08 -13.32 42.81
C ILE A 184 -0.02 -12.71 44.20
N ASP A 185 -0.05 -11.38 44.28
CA ASP A 185 -0.21 -10.68 45.54
C ASP A 185 -1.66 -10.94 46.02
N GLY A 186 -1.79 -11.35 47.28
CA GLY A 186 -3.01 -11.96 47.86
C GLY A 186 -4.28 -11.09 47.92
N ASP A 187 -4.33 -9.97 47.20
CA ASP A 187 -5.45 -9.01 47.17
C ASP A 187 -6.17 -8.96 45.80
N ASP A 188 -5.72 -9.75 44.81
CA ASP A 188 -6.17 -9.66 43.40
C ASP A 188 -7.38 -10.55 43.04
N SER A 189 -8.13 -11.03 44.03
CA SER A 189 -9.40 -11.75 43.79
C SER A 189 -10.43 -10.87 43.05
N CYS A 190 -10.30 -9.54 43.14
CA CYS A 190 -11.13 -8.57 42.42
C CYS A 190 -10.67 -8.31 40.96
N CYS A 191 -9.38 -8.44 40.66
CA CYS A 191 -8.82 -8.14 39.33
C CYS A 191 -9.06 -9.27 38.32
N LEU A 192 -9.13 -10.52 38.78
CA LEU A 192 -9.43 -11.70 37.96
C LEU A 192 -10.80 -11.61 37.26
N TRP A 193 -11.79 -10.97 37.89
CA TRP A 193 -13.11 -10.78 37.28
C TRP A 193 -13.14 -9.66 36.23
N ARG A 194 -12.42 -8.54 36.44
CA ARG A 194 -12.36 -7.45 35.44
C ARG A 194 -11.64 -7.86 34.15
N ALA A 195 -10.60 -8.68 34.25
CA ALA A 195 -9.91 -9.22 33.08
C ALA A 195 -10.79 -10.19 32.26
N CYS A 196 -11.70 -10.90 32.92
CA CYS A 196 -12.67 -11.78 32.26
C CYS A 196 -13.76 -10.97 31.53
N CYS A 197 -14.23 -9.86 32.11
CA CYS A 197 -15.19 -8.97 31.46
C CYS A 197 -14.64 -8.26 30.22
N TYR A 198 -13.35 -7.88 30.21
CA TYR A 198 -12.76 -7.22 29.04
C TYR A 198 -12.67 -8.15 27.81
N ARG A 199 -12.55 -9.47 28.04
CA ARG A 199 -12.53 -10.48 26.96
C ARG A 199 -13.91 -10.70 26.32
N HIS A 200 -15.00 -10.23 26.94
CA HIS A 200 -16.37 -10.40 26.46
C HIS A 200 -17.10 -9.09 26.08
N SER A 201 -16.38 -7.96 26.05
CA SER A 201 -16.93 -6.61 25.85
C SER A 201 -16.95 -6.17 24.37
N SER A 202 -17.65 -6.91 23.52
CA SER A 202 -18.28 -6.33 22.31
C SER A 202 -19.70 -5.80 22.61
N SER A 203 -20.11 -5.77 23.88
CA SER A 203 -21.41 -5.29 24.35
C SER A 203 -21.24 -4.37 25.57
N LYS A 204 -21.40 -3.07 25.34
CA LYS A 204 -21.14 -1.94 26.27
C LYS A 204 -22.16 -1.76 27.42
N ARG A 205 -22.85 -2.80 27.92
CA ARG A 205 -24.07 -2.56 28.74
C ARG A 205 -24.20 -3.21 30.13
N ALA A 206 -23.16 -3.80 30.72
CA ALA A 206 -23.35 -4.63 31.91
C ALA A 206 -22.48 -4.28 33.15
N CYS A 207 -22.05 -3.03 33.36
CA CYS A 207 -21.25 -2.68 34.54
C CYS A 207 -21.91 -1.75 35.57
N ASP A 208 -23.17 -1.35 35.39
CA ASP A 208 -23.88 -0.48 36.34
C ASP A 208 -24.92 -1.28 37.14
N SER A 209 -24.48 -2.19 38.00
CA SER A 209 -25.20 -2.66 39.19
C SER A 209 -24.34 -3.71 39.91
N TRP A 210 -24.37 -3.64 41.24
CA TRP A 210 -23.65 -4.45 42.24
C TRP A 210 -22.28 -3.91 42.66
#